data_AF-A0ABD2KBD1-F1
#
_entry.id   AF-A0ABD2KBD1-F1
#
_cell.length_a   1.000
_cell.length_b   1.000
_cell.length_c   1.000
_cell.angle_alpha   90.00
_cell.angle_beta   90.00
_cell.angle_gamma   90.00
#
_symmetry.space_group_name_H-M   'P 1'
#
loop_
_entity.id
_entity.type
_entity.pdbx_description
1 polymer ?
#
loop_
_entity_poly.entity_id
_entity_poly.type
_entity_poly.pdbx_seq_one_letter_code
_entity_poly.pdbx_strand_id
1 'polypeptide(L)'
;MHHDPPVLNITFGADDAAQMGYLIAVHRAQELLGIDQLPPLTIKGWPSLHVFGPSASAAVLCAVVSLFTNRLCRSDTAVTARVEFGTDELFVVGFLAQKAWGARKAELTRLVMSTADQDAWAAVPAAVREGLTPVFVGTGRELLDVMFKPLPWAVQ
;
A
#
# COMPACT_ATOMS: atom_id res chain seq x y z
N MET A 1 2.80 0.59 37.67
CA MET A 1 3.36 -0.22 36.57
C MET A 1 3.65 0.74 35.44
N HIS A 2 4.92 1.06 35.24
CA HIS A 2 5.37 1.99 34.21
C HIS A 2 5.28 1.22 32.89
N HIS A 3 4.29 1.54 32.05
CA HIS A 3 4.29 1.03 30.68
C HIS A 3 5.33 1.86 29.93
N ASP A 4 6.43 1.23 29.54
CA ASP A 4 7.37 1.82 28.59
C ASP A 4 6.57 2.33 27.37
N PRO A 5 6.91 3.50 26.82
CA PRO A 5 6.31 3.94 25.57
C PRO A 5 6.53 2.83 24.52
N PRO A 6 5.53 2.52 23.68
CA PRO A 6 5.66 1.45 22.71
C PRO A 6 6.92 1.70 21.87
N VAL A 7 7.85 0.76 21.88
CA VAL A 7 9.07 0.84 21.07
C VAL A 7 8.75 0.22 19.71
N LEU A 8 9.15 0.89 18.63
CA LEU A 8 9.15 0.33 17.28
C LEU A 8 10.16 -0.83 17.24
N ASN A 9 9.70 -2.04 17.58
CA ASN A 9 10.46 -3.26 17.32
C ASN A 9 10.31 -3.61 15.85
N ILE A 10 11.18 -3.03 15.02
CA ILE A 10 11.43 -3.54 13.67
C ILE A 10 12.08 -4.91 13.85
N THR A 11 11.25 -5.95 13.94
CA THR A 11 11.76 -7.32 13.95
C THR A 11 12.26 -7.56 12.53
N PHE A 12 13.56 -7.76 12.35
CA PHE A 12 14.14 -8.19 11.08
C PHE A 12 13.29 -9.34 10.53
N GLY A 13 12.68 -9.13 9.36
CA GLY A 13 11.62 -10.01 8.81
C GLY A 13 10.28 -9.32 8.53
N ALA A 14 10.10 -8.06 8.93
CA ALA A 14 9.21 -7.14 8.23
C ALA A 14 9.90 -6.77 6.90
N ASP A 15 9.46 -7.37 5.80
CA ASP A 15 10.01 -7.15 4.46
C ASP A 15 10.22 -5.65 4.20
N ASP A 16 11.26 -5.25 3.45
CA ASP A 16 11.59 -3.83 3.16
C ASP A 16 10.36 -2.98 2.75
N ALA A 17 9.31 -3.62 2.22
CA ALA A 17 7.98 -3.06 2.02
C ALA A 17 7.44 -2.27 3.23
N ALA A 18 7.40 -2.91 4.40
CA ALA A 18 6.79 -2.35 5.59
C ALA A 18 7.59 -1.16 6.13
N GLN A 19 8.92 -1.27 6.08
CA GLN A 19 9.80 -0.17 6.44
C GLN A 19 9.62 1.01 5.48
N MET A 20 9.65 0.78 4.16
CA MET A 20 9.45 1.84 3.17
C MET A 20 8.09 2.52 3.30
N GLY A 21 7.00 1.75 3.38
CA GLY A 21 5.65 2.30 3.52
C GLY A 21 5.49 3.14 4.79
N TYR A 22 6.08 2.69 5.90
CA TYR A 22 6.10 3.46 7.14
C TYR A 22 6.97 4.72 7.05
N LEU A 23 8.19 4.62 6.50
CA LEU A 23 9.11 5.76 6.37
C LEU A 23 8.54 6.86 5.48
N ILE A 24 7.80 6.51 4.42
CA ILE A 24 7.09 7.49 3.60
C ILE A 24 6.01 8.21 4.42
N ALA A 25 5.24 7.47 5.21
CA ALA A 25 4.25 8.06 6.09
C ALA A 25 4.87 8.98 7.14
N VAL A 26 6.05 8.63 7.69
CA VAL A 26 6.82 9.48 8.61
C VAL A 26 7.30 10.74 7.92
N HIS A 27 7.92 10.61 6.75
CA HIS A 27 8.47 11.75 6.02
C HIS A 27 7.39 12.73 5.59
N ARG A 28 6.17 12.24 5.34
CA ARG A 28 5.02 13.03 4.92
C ARG A 28 3.94 13.16 6.00
N ALA A 29 4.29 12.99 7.27
CA ALA A 29 3.32 12.97 8.36
C ALA A 29 2.51 14.27 8.42
N GLN A 30 3.17 15.42 8.27
CA GLN A 30 2.46 16.70 8.29
C GLN A 30 1.55 16.89 7.08
N GLU A 31 2.01 16.49 5.89
CA GLU A 31 1.25 16.63 4.65
C GLU A 31 0.04 15.68 4.61
N LEU A 32 0.23 14.42 4.97
CA LEU A 32 -0.78 13.36 4.85
C LEU A 32 -1.74 13.31 6.04
N LEU A 33 -1.24 13.61 7.24
CA LEU A 33 -1.93 13.34 8.51
C LEU A 33 -2.13 14.61 9.36
N GLY A 34 -1.47 15.72 9.04
CA GLY A 34 -1.50 16.94 9.85
C GLY A 34 -0.88 16.76 11.24
N ILE A 35 0.10 15.85 11.36
CA ILE A 35 0.84 15.61 12.60
C ILE A 35 2.34 15.80 12.38
N ASP A 36 3.03 16.38 13.37
CA ASP A 36 4.46 16.66 13.27
C ASP A 36 5.31 15.38 13.30
N GLN A 37 4.89 14.38 14.09
CA GLN A 37 5.58 13.09 14.20
C GLN A 37 4.59 11.95 14.36
N LEU A 38 4.85 10.86 13.63
CA LEU A 38 4.15 9.60 13.85
C LEU A 38 4.63 8.95 15.15
N PRO A 39 3.72 8.52 16.04
CA PRO A 39 4.10 7.74 17.20
C PRO A 39 4.62 6.35 16.75
N PRO A 40 5.39 5.68 17.61
CA PRO A 40 5.84 4.32 17.33
C PRO A 40 4.66 3.38 17.04
N LEU A 41 4.80 2.55 16.00
CA LEU A 41 3.80 1.59 15.57
C LEU A 41 4.35 0.16 15.64
N THR A 42 3.48 -0.81 15.92
CA THR A 42 3.79 -2.23 15.70
C THR A 42 2.87 -2.78 14.62
N ILE A 43 3.43 -3.31 13.53
CA ILE A 43 2.69 -4.04 12.51
C ILE A 43 2.72 -5.53 12.88
N LYS A 44 1.55 -6.12 13.16
CA LYS A 44 1.40 -7.55 13.53
C LYS A 44 0.69 -8.33 12.43
N GLY A 45 0.94 -9.63 12.35
CA GLY A 45 0.25 -10.52 11.42
C GLY A 45 0.73 -10.45 9.97
N TRP A 46 1.92 -9.88 9.73
CA TRP A 46 2.54 -9.84 8.41
C TRP A 46 3.11 -11.22 8.06
N PRO A 47 2.64 -11.89 6.99
CA PRO A 47 3.26 -13.13 6.56
C PRO A 47 4.63 -12.82 5.93
N SER A 48 5.72 -13.35 6.51
CA SER A 48 7.06 -13.26 5.92
C SER A 48 7.13 -14.12 4.66
N LEU A 49 6.72 -13.55 3.52
CA LEU A 49 6.73 -14.24 2.24
C LEU A 49 7.87 -13.68 1.40
N HIS A 50 9.06 -14.22 1.64
CA HIS A 50 10.34 -13.85 1.00
C HIS A 50 10.28 -13.72 -0.53
N VAL A 51 9.30 -14.38 -1.17
CA VAL A 51 9.13 -14.46 -2.63
C VAL A 51 8.56 -13.17 -3.25
N PHE A 52 7.90 -12.30 -2.48
CA PHE A 52 7.17 -11.14 -3.03
C PHE A 52 7.83 -9.78 -2.79
N GLY A 53 8.99 -9.74 -2.13
CA GLY A 53 9.82 -8.53 -1.98
C GLY A 53 9.06 -7.30 -1.45
N PRO A 54 9.50 -6.07 -1.76
CA PRO A 54 8.92 -4.84 -1.20
C PRO A 54 7.56 -4.43 -1.80
N SER A 55 6.86 -5.33 -2.48
CA SER A 55 5.70 -5.01 -3.34
C SER A 55 4.41 -4.63 -2.61
N ALA A 56 4.47 -4.56 -1.28
CA ALA A 56 3.36 -4.20 -0.41
C ALA A 56 3.59 -2.88 0.35
N SER A 57 4.66 -2.10 0.04
CA SER A 57 4.88 -0.81 0.70
C SER A 57 3.72 0.16 0.48
N ALA A 58 3.11 0.13 -0.72
CA ALA A 58 1.89 0.87 -1.03
C ALA A 58 0.71 0.51 -0.11
N ALA A 59 0.51 -0.79 0.17
CA ALA A 59 -0.55 -1.24 1.06
C ALA A 59 -0.29 -0.80 2.51
N VAL A 60 0.97 -0.83 2.95
CA VAL A 60 1.37 -0.36 4.28
C VAL A 60 1.15 1.13 4.42
N LEU A 61 1.50 1.94 3.41
CA LEU A 61 1.21 3.37 3.39
C LEU A 61 -0.30 3.63 3.59
N CYS A 62 -1.15 2.90 2.86
CA CYS A 62 -2.61 3.01 3.02
C CYS A 62 -3.06 2.64 4.44
N ALA A 63 -2.51 1.57 5.03
CA ALA A 63 -2.87 1.14 6.38
C ALA A 63 -2.47 2.16 7.44
N VAL A 64 -1.28 2.76 7.32
CA VAL A 64 -0.81 3.82 8.24
C VAL A 64 -1.71 5.05 8.10
N VAL A 65 -1.96 5.53 6.87
CA VAL A 65 -2.85 6.68 6.66
C VAL A 65 -4.26 6.40 7.19
N SER A 66 -4.79 5.21 6.94
CA SER A 66 -6.10 4.79 7.46
C SER A 66 -6.16 4.87 8.98
N LEU A 67 -5.14 4.32 9.66
CA LEU A 67 -5.06 4.31 11.12
C LEU A 67 -5.03 5.72 11.71
N PHE A 68 -4.16 6.58 11.19
CA PHE A 68 -3.95 7.91 11.78
C PHE A 68 -5.01 8.94 11.39
N THR A 69 -5.66 8.76 10.25
CA THR A 69 -6.79 9.62 9.84
C THR A 69 -8.15 9.10 10.33
N ASN A 70 -8.19 7.89 10.90
CA ASN A 70 -9.43 7.18 11.24
C ASN A 70 -10.40 7.07 10.04
N ARG A 71 -9.86 6.75 8.86
CA ARG A 71 -10.62 6.64 7.61
C ARG A 71 -10.50 5.24 7.07
N LEU A 72 -11.62 4.69 6.63
CA LEU A 72 -11.66 3.36 6.03
C LEU A 72 -11.13 3.41 4.60
N CYS A 73 -10.17 2.53 4.32
CA CYS A 73 -9.82 2.17 2.95
C CYS A 73 -10.99 1.46 2.27
N ARG A 74 -11.02 1.51 0.94
CA ARG A 74 -11.88 0.65 0.13
C ARG A 74 -11.64 -0.83 0.44
N SER A 75 -12.72 -1.57 0.70
CA SER A 75 -12.68 -3.00 1.03
C SER A 75 -12.70 -3.91 -0.20
N ASP A 76 -12.97 -3.37 -1.39
CA ASP A 76 -13.11 -4.11 -2.65
C ASP A 76 -11.82 -4.13 -3.50
N THR A 77 -10.72 -3.58 -2.97
CA THR A 77 -9.50 -3.27 -3.72
C THR A 77 -8.28 -3.97 -3.14
N ALA A 78 -7.56 -4.72 -3.97
CA ALA A 78 -6.20 -5.16 -3.72
C ALA A 78 -5.20 -4.08 -4.17
N VAL A 79 -4.07 -3.96 -3.47
CA VAL A 79 -2.99 -3.03 -3.81
C VAL A 79 -1.69 -3.81 -4.00
N THR A 80 -1.01 -3.63 -5.14
CA THR A 80 0.34 -4.12 -5.34
C THR A 80 1.21 -3.11 -6.07
N ALA A 81 2.13 -2.50 -5.35
CA ALA A 81 3.14 -1.59 -5.88
C ALA A 81 4.20 -1.35 -4.81
N ARG A 82 5.38 -0.96 -5.25
CA ARG A 82 6.37 -0.37 -4.35
C ARG A 82 6.31 1.15 -4.49
N VAL A 83 6.07 1.87 -3.40
CA VAL A 83 6.31 3.32 -3.35
C VAL A 83 7.78 3.56 -2.99
N GLU A 84 8.46 4.36 -3.80
CA GLU A 84 9.88 4.69 -3.62
C GLU A 84 10.07 5.85 -2.64
N PHE A 85 11.08 5.74 -1.79
CA PHE A 85 11.42 6.77 -0.83
C PHE A 85 12.10 7.96 -1.54
N GLY A 86 11.54 9.16 -1.39
CA GLY A 86 12.09 10.40 -1.92
C GLY A 86 11.41 10.92 -3.20
N THR A 87 10.97 10.04 -4.11
CA THR A 87 10.26 10.46 -5.34
C THR A 87 8.74 10.31 -5.24
N ASP A 88 8.23 9.54 -4.28
CA ASP A 88 6.80 9.15 -4.16
C ASP A 88 6.28 8.32 -5.34
N GLU A 89 7.15 7.89 -6.25
CA GLU A 89 6.77 7.13 -7.44
C GLU A 89 6.45 5.67 -7.12
N LEU A 90 5.51 5.09 -7.86
CA LEU A 90 5.17 3.67 -7.78
C LEU A 90 5.92 2.88 -8.83
N PHE A 91 6.69 1.89 -8.36
CA PHE A 91 7.48 0.99 -9.19
C PHE A 91 6.76 -0.35 -9.44
N VAL A 92 7.10 -0.93 -10.60
CA VAL A 92 6.67 -2.25 -11.07
C VAL A 92 7.00 -3.34 -10.05
N VAL A 93 6.13 -4.33 -9.99
CA VAL A 93 6.30 -5.47 -9.08
C VAL A 93 6.15 -6.79 -9.83
N GLY A 94 6.98 -7.77 -9.47
CA GLY A 94 6.92 -9.11 -10.05
C GLY A 94 5.65 -9.89 -9.67
N PHE A 95 5.44 -11.00 -10.36
CA PHE A 95 4.37 -11.99 -10.11
C PHE A 95 2.94 -11.44 -10.21
N LEU A 96 2.70 -10.55 -11.19
CA LEU A 96 1.42 -9.86 -11.32
C LEU A 96 0.24 -10.83 -11.57
N ALA A 97 0.44 -11.88 -12.37
CA ALA A 97 -0.59 -12.89 -12.62
C ALA A 97 -1.00 -13.63 -11.34
N GLN A 98 -0.03 -14.00 -10.49
CA GLN A 98 -0.30 -14.69 -9.22
C GLN A 98 -1.03 -13.77 -8.24
N LYS A 99 -0.64 -12.49 -8.19
CA LYS A 99 -1.28 -11.48 -7.33
C LYS A 99 -2.71 -11.18 -7.76
N ALA A 100 -2.94 -11.05 -9.07
CA ALA A 100 -4.28 -10.90 -9.62
C ALA A 100 -5.14 -12.13 -9.32
N TRP A 101 -4.59 -13.33 -9.48
CA TRP A 101 -5.31 -14.55 -9.11
C TRP A 101 -5.67 -14.59 -7.63
N GLY A 102 -4.76 -14.18 -6.75
CA GLY A 102 -5.00 -14.05 -5.31
C GLY A 102 -6.10 -13.03 -4.99
N ALA A 103 -6.06 -11.85 -5.60
CA ALA A 103 -7.09 -10.82 -5.43
C ALA A 103 -8.49 -11.35 -5.82
N ARG A 104 -8.57 -12.04 -6.97
CA ARG A 104 -9.82 -12.66 -7.43
C ARG A 104 -10.30 -13.77 -6.49
N LYS A 105 -9.39 -14.59 -5.96
CA LYS A 105 -9.72 -15.64 -4.97
C LYS A 105 -10.23 -15.06 -3.65
N ALA A 106 -9.81 -13.84 -3.31
CA ALA A 106 -10.33 -13.07 -2.19
C ALA A 106 -11.60 -12.28 -2.55
N GLU A 107 -12.20 -12.51 -3.71
CA GLU A 107 -13.42 -11.85 -4.19
C GLU A 107 -13.32 -10.32 -4.30
N LEU A 108 -12.09 -9.81 -4.46
CA LEU A 108 -11.84 -8.41 -4.73
C LEU A 108 -12.15 -8.12 -6.18
N THR A 109 -12.61 -6.90 -6.46
CA THR A 109 -13.07 -6.48 -7.81
C THR A 109 -12.13 -5.49 -8.45
N ARG A 110 -11.14 -4.98 -7.69
CA ARG A 110 -10.19 -3.96 -8.15
C ARG A 110 -8.76 -4.35 -7.77
N LEU A 111 -7.81 -4.04 -8.65
CA LEU A 111 -6.39 -4.22 -8.41
C LEU A 111 -5.64 -2.94 -8.76
N VAL A 112 -5.05 -2.31 -7.75
CA VAL A 112 -4.19 -1.13 -7.89
C VAL A 112 -2.76 -1.58 -8.18
N MET A 113 -2.15 -0.95 -9.19
CA MET A 113 -0.79 -1.25 -9.68
C MET A 113 -0.11 0.00 -10.23
N SER A 114 1.21 -0.07 -10.46
CA SER A 114 1.96 1.06 -11.04
C SER A 114 1.50 1.30 -12.48
N THR A 115 1.54 2.55 -12.94
CA THR A 115 1.39 2.88 -14.37
C THR A 115 2.36 2.10 -15.26
N ALA A 116 3.55 1.75 -14.74
CA ALA A 116 4.52 0.94 -15.45
C ALA A 116 4.16 -0.56 -15.52
N ASP A 117 3.14 -1.03 -14.79
CA ASP A 117 2.65 -2.42 -14.85
C ASP A 117 1.68 -2.66 -16.03
N GLN A 118 1.34 -1.65 -16.85
CA GLN A 118 0.34 -1.78 -17.93
C GLN A 118 0.65 -2.88 -18.94
N ASP A 119 1.90 -2.95 -19.42
CA ASP A 119 2.32 -3.99 -20.38
C ASP A 119 2.32 -5.38 -19.75
N ALA A 120 2.78 -5.47 -18.49
CA ALA A 120 2.76 -6.71 -17.72
C ALA A 120 1.32 -7.19 -17.46
N TRP A 121 0.40 -6.26 -17.18
CA TRP A 121 -1.02 -6.54 -17.01
C TRP A 121 -1.66 -7.04 -18.30
N ALA A 122 -1.34 -6.44 -19.45
CA ALA A 122 -1.82 -6.88 -20.75
C ALA A 122 -1.43 -8.33 -21.05
N ALA A 123 -0.25 -8.77 -20.58
CA ALA A 123 0.24 -10.14 -20.69
C ALA A 123 -0.43 -11.13 -19.72
N VAL A 124 -1.17 -10.66 -18.71
CA VAL A 124 -1.89 -11.55 -17.78
C VAL A 124 -3.03 -12.27 -18.52
N PRO A 125 -3.19 -13.60 -18.38
CA PRO A 125 -4.26 -14.34 -19.03
C PRO A 125 -5.65 -13.77 -18.72
N ALA A 126 -6.54 -13.72 -19.72
CA ALA A 126 -7.88 -13.15 -19.58
C ALA A 126 -8.69 -13.80 -18.44
N ALA A 127 -8.58 -15.11 -18.26
CA ALA A 127 -9.24 -15.86 -17.18
C ALA A 127 -8.81 -15.43 -15.75
N VAL A 128 -7.65 -14.75 -15.62
CA VAL A 128 -7.18 -14.18 -14.36
C VAL A 128 -7.63 -12.72 -14.21
N ARG A 129 -7.73 -11.98 -15.32
CA ARG A 129 -8.18 -10.58 -15.35
C ARG A 129 -9.68 -10.42 -15.21
N GLU A 130 -10.45 -11.44 -15.58
CA GLU A 130 -11.91 -11.41 -15.53
C GLU A 130 -12.43 -11.08 -14.13
N GLY A 131 -13.34 -10.10 -14.06
CA GLY A 131 -13.91 -9.61 -12.79
C GLY A 131 -13.01 -8.66 -12.01
N LEU A 132 -11.76 -8.42 -12.44
CA LEU A 132 -10.85 -7.45 -11.86
C LEU A 132 -10.74 -6.19 -12.72
N THR A 133 -11.04 -5.05 -12.12
CA THR A 133 -10.82 -3.73 -12.71
C THR A 133 -9.39 -3.27 -12.38
N PRO A 134 -8.49 -3.13 -13.37
CA PRO A 134 -7.16 -2.58 -13.12
C PRO A 134 -7.26 -1.09 -12.82
N VAL A 135 -6.47 -0.63 -11.84
CA VAL A 135 -6.33 0.79 -11.50
C VAL A 135 -4.85 1.13 -11.50
N PHE A 136 -4.44 1.97 -12.45
CA PHE A 136 -3.05 2.36 -12.60
C PHE A 136 -2.79 3.69 -11.90
N VAL A 137 -1.74 3.73 -11.08
CA VAL A 137 -1.33 4.92 -10.31
C VAL A 137 0.18 5.11 -10.42
N GLY A 138 0.63 6.34 -10.57
CA GLY A 138 2.03 6.71 -10.70
C GLY A 138 2.66 7.13 -9.37
N THR A 139 1.86 7.64 -8.43
CA THR A 139 2.36 8.22 -7.18
C THR A 139 1.63 7.73 -5.93
N GLY A 140 2.29 7.83 -4.78
CA GLY A 140 1.70 7.53 -3.47
C GLY A 140 0.47 8.38 -3.20
N ARG A 141 0.45 9.64 -3.68
CA ARG A 141 -0.73 10.50 -3.60
C ARG A 141 -1.92 9.94 -4.39
N GLU A 142 -1.72 9.59 -5.66
CA GLU A 142 -2.79 9.01 -6.50
C GLU A 142 -3.32 7.70 -5.92
N LEU A 143 -2.43 6.88 -5.34
CA LEU A 143 -2.83 5.69 -4.60
C LEU A 143 -3.80 6.04 -3.45
N LEU A 144 -3.48 7.04 -2.63
CA LEU A 144 -4.36 7.47 -1.54
C LEU A 144 -5.69 8.03 -2.07
N ASP A 145 -5.69 8.74 -3.20
CA ASP A 145 -6.93 9.22 -3.85
C ASP A 145 -7.86 8.09 -4.27
N VAL A 146 -7.28 7.01 -4.79
CA VAL A 146 -8.03 5.82 -5.20
C VAL A 146 -8.56 5.04 -3.99
N MET A 147 -7.76 4.95 -2.93
CA MET A 147 -8.03 4.07 -1.78
C MET A 147 -9.00 4.65 -0.75
N PHE A 148 -9.18 5.97 -0.72
CA PHE A 148 -10.05 6.64 0.24
C PHE A 148 -11.20 7.37 -0.49
N LYS A 149 -12.43 7.31 0.05
CA LYS A 149 -13.55 8.19 -0.38
C LYS A 149 -13.10 9.67 -0.26
N PRO A 150 -13.62 10.67 -1.00
CA PRO A 150 -12.94 11.95 -1.24
C PRO A 150 -12.26 12.56 0.00
N LEU A 151 -10.97 12.86 -0.15
CA LEU A 151 -10.10 13.44 0.87
C LEU A 151 -10.46 14.93 1.10
N PRO A 152 -10.20 15.50 2.30
CA PRO A 152 -10.49 16.91 2.61
C PRO A 152 -9.85 17.95 1.68
N TRP A 153 -8.81 17.60 0.92
CA TRP A 153 -8.21 18.50 -0.07
C TRP A 153 -8.93 18.50 -1.43
N ALA A 154 -9.90 17.60 -1.64
CA ALA A 154 -10.79 17.61 -2.80
C ALA A 154 -12.01 18.53 -2.62
N VAL A 155 -12.03 19.33 -1.55
CA VAL A 155 -12.97 20.44 -1.35
C VAL A 155 -12.14 21.73 -1.31
N GLN A 156 -11.92 22.31 -2.48
CA GLN A 156 -11.70 23.76 -2.64
C GLN A 156 -12.92 24.35 -3.33
#